data_AF-A0A1Z9LS55-F1
#
_entry.id   AF-A0A1Z9LS55-F1
#
_cell.length_a   1.000
_cell.length_b   1.000
_cell.length_c   1.000
_cell.angle_alpha   90.00
_cell.angle_beta   90.00
_cell.angle_gamma   90.00
#
_symmetry.space_group_name_H-M   'P 1'
#
loop_
_entity.id
_entity.type
_entity.pdbx_description
1 polymer ?
#
loop_
_entity_poly.entity_id
_entity_poly.type
_entity_poly.pdbx_seq_one_letter_code
_entity_poly.pdbx_strand_id
1 'polypeptide(L)'
;MIEHNESLTQFSYIDKNGNMNNITNKCPIELVKSMKKLFGDNMFDETLVNKKTEDIYDYIIEKIYKTPEYLEQVQFNDETKLKIAFNKFFYRMIK
;
A
#
# COMPACT_ATOMS: atom_id res chain seq x y z
N MET A 1 0.28 -12.59 6.14
CA MET A 1 -0.63 -12.26 5.02
C MET A 1 -1.52 -11.11 5.43
N ILE A 2 -1.76 -10.12 4.57
CA ILE A 2 -2.69 -9.01 4.86
C ILE A 2 -4.10 -9.47 4.46
N GLU A 3 -5.05 -9.25 5.35
CA GLU A 3 -6.47 -9.54 5.19
C GLU A 3 -7.28 -8.26 5.33
N HIS A 4 -8.34 -8.14 4.55
CA HIS A 4 -9.26 -7.00 4.65
C HIS A 4 -10.67 -7.39 4.23
N ASN A 5 -11.65 -6.59 4.66
CA ASN A 5 -13.01 -6.71 4.13
C ASN A 5 -13.14 -6.06 2.75
N GLU A 6 -14.21 -6.37 2.02
CA GLU A 6 -14.43 -5.87 0.65
C GLU A 6 -14.40 -4.34 0.55
N SER A 7 -14.98 -3.65 1.54
CA SER A 7 -15.07 -2.19 1.59
C SER A 7 -13.77 -1.48 2.00
N LEU A 8 -12.69 -2.23 2.30
CA LEU A 8 -11.41 -1.68 2.75
C LEU A 8 -11.54 -0.79 4.01
N THR A 9 -12.36 -1.21 4.97
CA THR A 9 -12.57 -0.49 6.25
C THR A 9 -12.05 -1.26 7.46
N GLN A 10 -11.69 -2.52 7.28
CA GLN A 10 -11.11 -3.38 8.32
C GLN A 10 -9.92 -4.12 7.76
N PHE A 11 -8.83 -4.14 8.52
CA PHE A 11 -7.58 -4.78 8.13
C PHE A 11 -6.99 -5.60 9.28
N SER A 12 -6.46 -6.75 8.92
CA SER A 12 -5.71 -7.63 9.81
C SER A 12 -4.46 -8.14 9.11
N TYR A 13 -3.45 -8.57 9.87
CA TYR A 13 -2.43 -9.47 9.33
C TYR A 13 -2.45 -10.80 10.08
N ILE A 14 -2.27 -11.88 9.33
CA ILE A 14 -2.05 -13.23 9.86
C ILE A 14 -0.54 -13.40 10.05
N ASP A 15 -0.14 -13.62 11.30
CA ASP A 15 1.26 -13.90 11.66
C ASP A 15 1.69 -15.33 11.31
N LYS A 16 2.98 -15.64 11.52
CA LYS A 16 3.54 -16.97 11.24
C LYS A 16 2.95 -18.12 12.09
N ASN A 17 2.29 -17.79 13.20
CA ASN A 17 1.65 -18.75 14.08
C ASN A 17 0.14 -18.90 13.77
N GLY A 18 -0.36 -18.19 12.75
CA GLY A 18 -1.77 -18.19 12.37
C GLY A 18 -2.64 -17.23 13.18
N ASN A 19 -2.07 -16.38 14.04
CA ASN A 19 -2.87 -15.42 14.80
C ASN A 19 -3.25 -14.22 13.92
N MET A 20 -4.52 -13.82 14.01
CA MET A 20 -5.03 -12.62 13.37
C MET A 20 -4.80 -11.41 14.27
N ASN A 21 -4.08 -10.42 13.75
CA ASN A 21 -3.77 -9.18 14.46
C ASN A 21 -4.47 -8.01 13.74
N ASN A 22 -5.34 -7.28 14.44
CA ASN A 22 -6.04 -6.13 13.88
C ASN A 22 -5.07 -4.95 13.69
N ILE A 23 -5.02 -4.41 12.47
CA ILE A 23 -4.17 -3.26 12.09
C ILE A 23 -4.96 -2.10 11.49
N THR A 24 -6.29 -2.15 11.57
CA THR A 24 -7.20 -1.16 10.96
C THR A 24 -6.81 0.28 11.30
N ASN A 25 -6.48 0.56 12.57
CA ASN A 25 -6.12 1.90 13.05
C ASN A 25 -4.77 2.42 12.54
N LYS A 26 -3.93 1.54 11.96
CA LYS A 26 -2.63 1.91 11.37
C LYS A 26 -2.70 2.02 9.84
N CYS A 27 -3.74 1.46 9.22
CA CYS A 27 -3.83 1.37 7.77
C CYS A 27 -4.15 2.73 7.14
N PRO A 28 -3.40 3.16 6.11
CA PRO A 28 -3.74 4.34 5.33
C PRO A 28 -4.88 4.02 4.35
N ILE A 29 -6.12 3.94 4.84
CA ILE A 29 -7.29 3.42 4.11
C ILE A 29 -7.48 4.10 2.74
N GLU A 30 -7.42 5.43 2.68
CA GLU A 30 -7.63 6.14 1.40
C GLU A 30 -6.53 5.88 0.38
N LEU A 31 -5.27 5.75 0.83
CA LEU A 31 -4.17 5.32 -0.04
C LEU A 31 -4.44 3.90 -0.56
N VAL A 32 -4.85 2.97 0.31
CA VAL A 32 -5.12 1.58 -0.08
C VAL A 32 -6.25 1.52 -1.11
N LYS A 33 -7.32 2.29 -0.95
CA LYS A 33 -8.38 2.40 -1.95
C LYS A 33 -7.86 2.92 -3.29
N SER A 34 -7.02 3.95 -3.28
CA SER A 34 -6.38 4.46 -4.50
C SER A 34 -5.49 3.41 -5.16
N MET A 35 -4.72 2.65 -4.38
CA MET A 35 -3.84 1.61 -4.90
C MET A 35 -4.60 0.39 -5.40
N LYS A 36 -5.76 0.04 -4.80
CA LYS A 36 -6.64 -1.02 -5.30
C LYS A 36 -7.16 -0.71 -6.71
N LYS A 37 -7.43 0.56 -7.03
CA LYS A 37 -7.83 0.97 -8.40
C LYS A 37 -6.74 0.66 -9.44
N LEU A 38 -5.45 0.71 -9.04
CA LEU A 38 -4.31 0.44 -9.93
C LEU A 38 -3.95 -1.04 -9.98
N PHE A 39 -3.80 -1.69 -8.83
CA PHE A 39 -3.19 -3.02 -8.72
C PHE A 39 -4.19 -4.14 -8.46
N GLY A 40 -5.47 -3.82 -8.26
CA GLY A 40 -6.49 -4.78 -7.85
C GLY A 40 -6.22 -5.36 -6.45
N ASP A 41 -6.73 -6.56 -6.20
CA ASP A 41 -6.60 -7.22 -4.90
C ASP A 41 -5.18 -7.73 -4.62
N ASN A 42 -4.34 -7.89 -5.64
CA ASN A 42 -2.95 -8.33 -5.49
C ASN A 42 -1.99 -7.15 -5.22
N MET A 43 -2.41 -6.15 -4.43
CA MET A 43 -1.62 -4.94 -4.19
C MET A 43 -0.54 -5.11 -3.11
N PHE A 44 -0.76 -5.99 -2.13
CA PHE A 44 0.14 -6.21 -1.00
C PHE A 44 1.18 -7.30 -1.31
N ASP A 45 2.46 -6.97 -1.15
CA ASP A 45 3.57 -7.88 -1.33
C ASP A 45 4.75 -7.43 -0.43
N GLU A 46 4.91 -8.12 0.70
CA GLU A 46 5.96 -7.84 1.68
C GLU A 46 7.37 -8.08 1.12
N THR A 47 7.51 -8.92 0.08
CA THR A 47 8.82 -9.22 -0.52
C THR A 47 9.42 -8.02 -1.24
N LEU A 48 8.60 -6.99 -1.54
CA LEU A 48 9.03 -5.76 -2.20
C LEU A 48 9.66 -4.74 -1.26
N VAL A 49 9.46 -4.85 0.06
CA VAL A 49 9.89 -3.84 1.06
C VAL A 49 11.40 -3.56 0.99
N ASN A 50 12.21 -4.56 0.66
CA ASN A 50 13.67 -4.44 0.59
C ASN A 50 14.20 -4.09 -0.82
N LYS A 51 13.33 -3.97 -1.83
CA LYS A 51 13.76 -3.63 -3.20
C LYS A 51 14.08 -2.14 -3.31
N LYS A 52 15.00 -1.77 -4.20
CA LYS A 52 15.32 -0.36 -4.47
C LYS A 52 14.40 0.20 -5.57
N THR A 53 14.07 1.47 -5.44
CA THR A 53 13.29 2.29 -6.38
C THR A 53 13.85 3.70 -6.33
N GLU A 54 13.65 4.47 -7.39
CA GLU A 54 13.99 5.89 -7.41
C GLU A 54 13.07 6.68 -6.48
N ASP A 55 13.63 7.69 -5.81
CA ASP A 55 12.93 8.52 -4.81
C ASP A 55 11.65 9.17 -5.33
N ILE A 56 11.54 9.37 -6.66
CA ILE A 56 10.33 9.89 -7.29
C ILE A 56 9.11 9.00 -7.02
N TYR A 57 9.26 7.67 -6.97
CA TYR A 57 8.13 6.77 -6.71
C TYR A 57 7.68 6.85 -5.25
N ASP A 58 8.63 6.99 -4.31
CA ASP A 58 8.31 7.20 -2.90
C ASP A 58 7.59 8.55 -2.72
N TYR A 59 8.04 9.61 -3.40
CA TYR A 59 7.37 10.90 -3.44
C TYR A 59 5.93 10.81 -3.97
N ILE A 60 5.70 10.07 -5.06
CA ILE A 60 4.36 9.90 -5.63
C ILE A 60 3.42 9.26 -4.60
N ILE A 61 3.86 8.19 -3.92
CA ILE A 61 3.06 7.52 -2.90
C ILE A 61 2.77 8.44 -1.71
N GLU A 62 3.77 9.18 -1.23
CA GLU A 62 3.57 10.14 -0.14
C GLU A 62 2.62 11.28 -0.53
N LYS A 63 2.62 11.69 -1.81
CA LYS A 63 1.69 12.70 -2.32
C LYS A 63 0.28 12.15 -2.45
N ILE A 64 0.09 10.94 -2.97
CA ILE A 64 -1.23 10.30 -3.03
C ILE A 64 -1.78 10.08 -1.61
N TYR A 65 -0.93 9.72 -0.65
CA TYR A 65 -1.33 9.58 0.75
C TYR A 65 -1.87 10.89 1.36
N LYS A 66 -1.26 12.02 1.03
CA LYS A 66 -1.68 13.35 1.50
C LYS A 66 -2.84 13.93 0.68
N THR A 67 -2.94 13.57 -0.59
CA THR A 67 -3.88 14.12 -1.58
C THR A 67 -4.27 13.02 -2.56
N PRO A 68 -5.30 12.21 -2.26
CA PRO A 68 -5.68 11.06 -3.08
C PRO A 68 -5.96 11.38 -4.56
N GLU A 69 -6.46 12.58 -4.84
CA GLU A 69 -6.77 13.09 -6.18
C GLU A 69 -5.50 13.27 -7.04
N TYR A 70 -4.31 13.33 -6.42
CA TYR A 70 -3.05 13.41 -7.14
C TYR A 70 -2.82 12.20 -8.05
N LEU A 71 -3.42 11.04 -7.74
CA LEU A 71 -3.34 9.85 -8.58
C LEU A 71 -3.85 10.10 -10.02
N GLU A 72 -4.84 10.96 -10.19
CA GLU A 72 -5.42 11.26 -11.51
C GLU A 72 -4.55 12.25 -12.32
N GLN A 73 -3.63 12.95 -11.64
CA GLN A 73 -2.80 14.00 -12.23
C GLN A 73 -1.37 13.53 -12.53
N VAL A 74 -0.90 12.54 -11.79
CA VAL A 74 0.48 12.06 -11.87
C VAL A 74 0.68 11.12 -13.05
N GLN A 75 1.79 11.31 -13.76
CA GLN A 75 2.29 10.35 -14.73
C GLN A 75 3.49 9.62 -14.16
N PHE A 76 3.51 8.30 -14.33
CA PHE A 76 4.63 7.43 -13.97
C PHE A 76 4.81 6.37 -15.04
N ASN A 77 6.05 5.99 -15.30
CA ASN A 77 6.39 5.12 -16.43
C ASN A 77 6.50 3.64 -16.05
N ASP A 78 6.37 3.30 -14.77
CA ASP A 78 6.59 1.94 -14.26
C ASP A 78 5.71 1.66 -13.03
N GLU A 79 4.66 0.87 -13.24
CA GLU A 79 3.75 0.41 -12.19
C GLU A 79 4.44 -0.49 -11.16
N THR A 80 5.47 -1.24 -11.55
CA THR A 80 6.19 -2.13 -10.63
C THR A 80 6.95 -1.33 -9.60
N LYS A 81 7.60 -0.25 -10.02
CA LYS A 81 8.30 0.68 -9.10
C LYS A 81 7.32 1.39 -8.17
N LEU A 82 6.15 1.79 -8.69
CA LEU A 82 5.10 2.35 -7.86
C LEU A 82 4.58 1.35 -6.82
N LYS A 83 4.39 0.08 -7.21
CA LYS A 83 4.00 -0.99 -6.29
C LYS A 83 5.04 -1.28 -5.22
N ILE A 84 6.34 -1.20 -5.56
CA ILE A 84 7.43 -1.32 -4.57
C ILE A 84 7.36 -0.16 -3.57
N ALA A 85 7.26 1.08 -4.05
CA ALA A 85 7.15 2.27 -3.19
C ALA A 85 5.91 2.20 -2.28
N PHE A 86 4.77 1.78 -2.83
CA PHE A 86 3.54 1.57 -2.05
C PHE A 86 3.75 0.55 -0.93
N ASN A 87 4.31 -0.62 -1.24
CA ASN A 87 4.50 -1.68 -0.24
C ASN A 87 5.49 -1.24 0.85
N LYS A 88 6.59 -0.57 0.50
CA LYS A 88 7.48 0.03 1.51
C LYS A 88 6.75 0.97 2.45
N PHE A 89 5.97 1.90 1.90
CA PHE A 89 5.21 2.87 2.68
C PHE A 89 4.19 2.17 3.58
N PHE A 90 3.38 1.27 3.01
CA PHE A 90 2.33 0.55 3.73
C PHE A 90 2.88 -0.26 4.89
N TYR A 91 3.91 -1.08 4.65
CA TYR A 91 4.49 -1.92 5.70
C TYR A 91 5.20 -1.10 6.80
N ARG A 92 5.77 0.06 6.46
CA ARG A 92 6.31 1.03 7.45
C ARG A 92 5.22 1.64 8.35
N MET A 93 3.99 1.77 7.87
CA MET A 93 2.89 2.33 8.67
C MET A 93 2.33 1.33 9.68
N ILE A 94 2.30 0.04 9.33
CA ILE A 94 1.63 -0.98 10.14
C ILE A 94 2.57 -1.72 11.10
N LYS A 95 3.89 -1.68 10.86
CA LYS A 95 4.94 -2.28 11.70
C LYS A 95 5.68 -1.23 12.50
#